data_AF-A0AAF0B2J6-F1
#
_entry.id   AF-A0AAF0B2J6-F1
#
_cell.length_a   1.000
_cell.length_b   1.000
_cell.length_c   1.000
_cell.angle_alpha   90.00
_cell.angle_beta   90.00
_cell.angle_gamma   90.00
#
_symmetry.space_group_name_H-M   'P 1'
#
loop_
_entity.id
_entity.type
_entity.pdbx_description
1 polymer ?
#
loop_
_entity_poly.entity_id
_entity_poly.type
_entity_poly.pdbx_seq_one_letter_code
_entity_poly.pdbx_strand_id
1 'polypeptide(L)'
;MYFYILHLWIINKRLRHECYQGEIMNTYIFDITWRIVRDWMLLKNVPEYSFNTELLNCQEYAFGFLVHLDEASTNVDTFPSLLKNILWEHLYEKKVKKSGQIVTELSKYSILQMRHVFNLSSDHFLQASFIWFDFL
;
A
#
# COMPACT_ATOMS: atom_id res chain seq x y z
N MET A 1 4.02 -6.94 6.07
CA MET A 1 4.43 -5.70 5.36
C MET A 1 3.55 -5.41 4.15
N TYR A 2 3.41 -6.34 3.21
CA TYR A 2 2.82 -6.06 1.90
C TYR A 2 1.38 -5.53 1.90
N PHE A 3 0.47 -6.19 2.64
CA PHE A 3 -0.92 -5.72 2.76
C PHE A 3 -1.01 -4.33 3.40
N TYR A 4 -0.12 -4.02 4.35
CA TYR A 4 -0.03 -2.70 4.97
C TYR A 4 0.43 -1.63 3.96
N ILE A 5 1.46 -1.92 3.14
CA ILE A 5 1.95 -1.00 2.11
C ILE A 5 0.88 -0.73 1.03
N LEU A 6 0.04 -1.73 0.71
CA LEU A 6 -1.10 -1.54 -0.19
C LEU A 6 -2.11 -0.51 0.35
N HIS A 7 -2.46 -0.58 1.65
CA HIS A 7 -3.36 0.41 2.26
C HIS A 7 -2.71 1.79 2.35
N LEU A 8 -1.42 1.82 2.69
CA LEU A 8 -0.61 3.03 2.68
C LEU A 8 -0.65 3.72 1.31
N TRP A 9 -0.56 2.95 0.22
CA TRP A 9 -0.68 3.48 -1.14
C TRP A 9 -2.03 4.13 -1.39
N ILE A 10 -3.14 3.47 -1.00
CA ILE A 10 -4.50 4.01 -1.17
C ILE A 10 -4.64 5.35 -0.44
N ILE A 11 -4.17 5.41 0.81
CA ILE A 11 -4.16 6.64 1.62
C ILE A 11 -3.29 7.71 0.97
N ASN A 12 -2.06 7.36 0.58
CA ASN A 12 -1.13 8.27 -0.10
C ASN A 12 -1.78 8.89 -1.34
N LYS A 13 -2.43 8.06 -2.17
CA LYS A 13 -3.08 8.52 -3.38
C LYS A 13 -4.22 9.49 -3.07
N ARG A 14 -5.03 9.21 -2.04
CA ARG A 14 -6.09 10.11 -1.59
C ARG A 14 -5.57 11.42 -1.01
N LEU A 15 -4.49 11.38 -0.23
CA LEU A 15 -3.84 12.56 0.37
C LEU A 15 -3.30 13.54 -0.66
N ARG A 16 -2.84 13.07 -1.82
CA ARG A 16 -2.41 13.96 -2.92
C ARG A 16 -3.54 14.88 -3.43
N HIS A 17 -4.81 14.57 -3.11
CA HIS A 17 -5.95 15.42 -3.43
C HIS A 17 -6.31 16.43 -2.31
N GLU A 18 -5.64 16.41 -1.16
CA GLU A 18 -5.93 17.25 0.02
C GLU A 18 -4.97 18.45 0.16
N CYS A 19 -4.33 18.86 -0.94
CA CYS A 19 -3.39 19.99 -1.01
C CYS A 19 -2.34 19.95 0.13
N TYR A 20 -2.10 21.08 0.81
CA TYR A 20 -1.05 21.24 1.83
C TYR A 20 -1.22 20.32 3.05
N GLN A 21 -2.45 20.12 3.53
CA GLN A 21 -2.71 19.21 4.64
C GLN A 21 -2.39 17.77 4.26
N GLY A 22 -2.69 17.40 3.01
CA GLY A 22 -2.32 16.12 2.42
C GLY A 22 -0.82 15.85 2.44
N GLU A 23 -0.01 16.82 2.03
CA GLU A 23 1.46 16.69 1.98
C GLU A 23 2.08 16.48 3.37
N ILE A 24 1.65 17.28 4.36
CA ILE A 24 2.09 17.14 5.76
C ILE A 24 1.75 15.74 6.28
N MET A 25 0.49 15.35 6.16
CA MET A 25 0.02 14.08 6.71
C MET A 25 0.67 12.90 6.00
N ASN A 26 0.91 13.00 4.70
CA ASN A 26 1.61 11.98 3.95
C ASN A 26 3.03 11.75 4.49
N THR A 27 3.77 12.82 4.77
CA THR A 27 5.12 12.72 5.35
C THR A 27 5.08 11.98 6.69
N TYR A 28 4.16 12.36 7.58
CA TYR A 28 4.00 11.70 8.88
C TYR A 28 3.64 10.21 8.76
N ILE A 29 2.76 9.86 7.84
CA ILE A 29 2.32 8.46 7.67
C ILE A 29 3.48 7.57 7.17
N PHE A 30 4.34 8.08 6.28
CA PHE A 30 5.54 7.35 5.87
C PHE A 30 6.56 7.22 7.02
N ASP A 31 6.75 8.26 7.83
CA ASP A 31 7.63 8.19 9.01
C ASP A 31 7.14 7.15 10.03
N ILE A 32 5.83 7.14 10.30
CA ILE A 32 5.18 6.14 11.17
C ILE A 32 5.35 4.74 10.59
N THR A 33 5.15 4.59 9.27
CA THR A 33 5.36 3.31 8.58
C THR A 33 6.76 2.77 8.82
N TRP A 34 7.80 3.59 8.66
CA TRP A 34 9.18 3.13 8.88
C TRP A 34 9.53 2.89 10.34
N ARG A 35 8.85 3.54 11.28
CA ARG A 35 8.92 3.16 12.71
C ARG A 35 8.34 1.77 12.93
N ILE A 36 7.14 1.50 12.41
CA ILE A 36 6.49 0.18 12.53
C ILE A 36 7.35 -0.93 11.90
N VAL A 37 7.93 -0.68 10.72
CA VAL A 37 8.81 -1.65 10.05
C VAL A 37 10.05 -1.94 10.91
N ARG A 38 10.68 -0.91 11.50
CA ARG A 38 11.81 -1.10 12.43
C ARG A 38 11.41 -1.93 13.66
N ASP A 39 10.26 -1.63 14.27
CA ASP A 39 9.76 -2.39 15.41
C ASP A 39 9.52 -3.86 15.04
N TRP A 40 8.97 -4.12 13.84
CA TRP A 40 8.83 -5.48 13.33
C TRP A 40 10.16 -6.19 13.08
N MET A 41 11.18 -5.49 12.60
CA MET A 41 12.52 -6.07 12.43
C MET A 41 13.13 -6.48 13.76
N LEU A 42 12.95 -5.66 14.81
CA LEU A 42 13.36 -6.00 16.17
C LEU A 42 12.64 -7.25 16.69
N LEU A 43 11.31 -7.34 16.48
CA LEU A 43 10.54 -8.54 16.85
C LEU A 43 10.97 -9.81 16.08
N LYS A 44 11.57 -9.64 14.90
CA LYS A 44 12.12 -10.73 14.08
C LYS A 44 13.56 -11.09 14.44
N ASN A 45 14.13 -10.46 15.47
CA ASN A 45 15.53 -10.63 15.88
C ASN A 45 16.51 -10.38 14.72
N VAL A 46 16.25 -9.38 13.87
CA VAL A 46 17.20 -8.97 12.83
C VAL A 46 18.49 -8.48 13.52
N PRO A 47 19.66 -9.01 13.15
CA PRO A 47 20.91 -8.60 13.77
C PRO A 47 21.19 -7.11 13.60
N GLU A 48 21.70 -6.45 14.65
CA GLU A 48 21.98 -5.01 14.64
C GLU A 48 22.94 -4.61 13.50
N TYR A 49 23.95 -5.44 13.21
CA TYR A 49 24.93 -5.16 12.17
C TYR A 49 24.34 -5.15 10.75
N SER A 50 23.23 -5.85 10.51
CA SER A 50 22.53 -5.88 9.21
C SER A 50 21.28 -5.00 9.19
N PHE A 51 20.93 -4.40 10.32
CA PHE A 51 19.63 -3.74 10.51
C PHE A 51 19.40 -2.60 9.50
N ASN A 52 20.40 -1.73 9.28
CA ASN A 52 20.27 -0.64 8.33
C ASN A 52 20.14 -1.13 6.89
N THR A 53 20.87 -2.18 6.51
CA THR A 53 20.79 -2.78 5.18
C THR A 53 19.42 -3.42 4.96
N GLU A 54 18.91 -4.18 5.93
CA GLU A 54 17.58 -4.79 5.83
C GLU A 54 16.46 -3.75 5.79
N LEU A 55 16.59 -2.66 6.53
CA LEU A 55 15.62 -1.55 6.49
C LEU A 55 15.62 -0.90 5.10
N LEU A 56 16.80 -0.65 4.53
CA LEU A 56 16.94 -0.09 3.20
C LEU A 56 16.33 -1.03 2.14
N ASN A 57 16.59 -2.34 2.23
CA ASN A 57 15.97 -3.34 1.35
C ASN A 57 14.43 -3.31 1.45
N CYS A 58 13.89 -3.21 2.67
CA CYS A 58 12.44 -3.10 2.88
C CYS A 58 11.87 -1.81 2.25
N GLN A 59 12.59 -0.70 2.38
CA GLN A 59 12.22 0.58 1.79
C GLN A 59 12.24 0.52 0.27
N GLU A 60 13.33 0.06 -0.34
CA GLU A 60 13.47 -0.08 -1.79
C GLU A 60 12.36 -0.97 -2.38
N TYR A 61 12.09 -2.11 -1.73
CA TYR A 61 11.02 -2.99 -2.17
C TYR A 61 9.64 -2.33 -2.09
N ALA A 62 9.33 -1.69 -0.96
CA ALA A 62 8.06 -1.01 -0.76
C ALA A 62 7.88 0.15 -1.75
N PHE A 63 8.91 0.99 -1.96
CA PHE A 63 8.85 2.07 -2.94
C PHE A 63 8.71 1.55 -4.37
N GLY A 64 9.42 0.48 -4.74
CA GLY A 64 9.26 -0.18 -6.04
C GLY A 64 7.83 -0.67 -6.26
N PHE A 65 7.20 -1.24 -5.23
CA PHE A 65 5.78 -1.63 -5.28
C PHE A 65 4.85 -0.41 -5.45
N LEU A 66 5.08 0.67 -4.69
CA LEU A 66 4.29 1.90 -4.79
C LEU A 66 4.38 2.56 -6.17
N VAL A 67 5.59 2.60 -6.77
CA VAL A 67 5.80 3.15 -8.12
C VAL A 67 5.02 2.37 -9.16
N HIS A 68 5.10 1.02 -9.15
CA HIS A 68 4.34 0.21 -10.10
C HIS A 68 2.82 0.40 -9.95
N LEU A 69 2.32 0.55 -8.72
CA LEU A 69 0.91 0.85 -8.47
C LEU A 69 0.51 2.22 -9.01
N ASP A 70 1.33 3.25 -8.80
CA ASP A 70 1.11 4.59 -9.33
C ASP A 70 1.07 4.57 -10.86
N GLU A 71 2.07 3.96 -11.51
CA GLU A 71 2.14 3.82 -12.97
C GLU A 71 0.92 3.09 -13.54
N ALA A 72 0.54 1.95 -12.96
CA ALA A 72 -0.64 1.22 -13.41
C ALA A 72 -1.91 2.06 -13.29
N SER A 73 -2.00 2.88 -12.26
CA SER A 73 -3.17 3.68 -11.96
C SER A 73 -3.37 4.90 -12.87
N THR A 74 -2.39 5.22 -13.71
CA THR A 74 -2.54 6.21 -14.79
C THR A 74 -3.39 5.69 -15.95
N ASN A 75 -3.42 4.37 -16.17
CA ASN A 75 -4.13 3.73 -17.27
C ASN A 75 -5.46 3.13 -16.79
N VAL A 76 -6.52 3.94 -16.72
CA VAL A 76 -7.81 3.56 -16.12
C VAL A 76 -8.42 2.30 -16.76
N ASP A 77 -8.35 2.17 -18.07
CA ASP A 77 -8.98 1.06 -18.81
C ASP A 77 -8.33 -0.30 -18.52
N THR A 78 -7.02 -0.31 -18.29
CA THR A 78 -6.25 -1.54 -18.04
C THR A 78 -5.86 -1.72 -16.57
N PHE A 79 -6.19 -0.74 -15.71
CA PHE A 79 -5.83 -0.72 -14.30
C PHE A 79 -6.20 -2.01 -13.55
N PRO A 80 -7.43 -2.58 -13.67
CA PRO A 80 -7.76 -3.81 -12.95
C PRO A 80 -6.86 -5.01 -13.31
N SER A 81 -6.50 -5.12 -14.59
CA SER A 81 -5.62 -6.17 -15.10
C SER A 81 -4.17 -5.95 -14.67
N LEU A 82 -3.70 -4.70 -14.72
CA LEU A 82 -2.36 -4.33 -14.26
C LEU A 82 -2.21 -4.52 -12.75
N LEU A 83 -3.19 -4.08 -11.96
CA LEU A 83 -3.22 -4.26 -10.52
C LEU A 83 -3.13 -5.74 -10.14
N LYS A 84 -3.88 -6.61 -10.83
CA LYS A 84 -3.80 -8.06 -10.62
C LYS A 84 -2.38 -8.59 -10.86
N ASN A 85 -1.71 -8.11 -11.90
CA ASN A 85 -0.32 -8.51 -12.21
C ASN A 85 0.65 -8.04 -11.14
N ILE A 86 0.54 -6.79 -10.70
CA ILE A 86 1.41 -6.19 -9.68
C ILE A 86 1.23 -6.91 -8.35
N LEU A 87 -0.02 -7.16 -7.92
CA LEU A 87 -0.29 -7.91 -6.69
C LEU A 87 0.26 -9.34 -6.75
N TRP A 88 0.16 -10.01 -7.90
CA TRP A 88 0.74 -11.33 -8.10
C TRP A 88 2.28 -11.33 -7.98
N GLU A 89 2.93 -10.30 -8.51
CA GLU A 89 4.38 -10.17 -8.52
C GLU A 89 4.94 -9.72 -7.16
N HIS A 90 4.37 -8.68 -6.56
CA HIS A 90 4.92 -8.03 -5.36
C HIS A 90 4.36 -8.58 -4.05
N LEU A 91 3.13 -9.08 -4.04
CA LEU A 91 2.51 -9.54 -2.80
C LEU A 91 2.67 -11.06 -2.61
N TYR A 92 2.52 -11.80 -3.69
CA TYR A 92 2.61 -13.26 -3.68
C TYR A 92 3.93 -13.79 -4.23
N GLU A 93 4.84 -12.92 -4.69
CA GLU A 93 6.15 -13.32 -5.23
C GLU A 93 6.05 -14.43 -6.28
N LYS A 94 4.98 -14.42 -7.09
CA LYS A 94 4.69 -15.45 -8.11
C LYS A 94 4.48 -16.87 -7.54
N LYS A 95 4.32 -17.03 -6.21
CA LYS A 95 4.10 -18.31 -5.53
C LYS A 95 2.70 -18.89 -5.72
N VAL A 96 1.73 -18.05 -6.05
CA VAL A 96 0.35 -18.47 -6.35
C VAL A 96 0.07 -18.46 -7.85
N LYS A 97 -0.94 -19.19 -8.31
CA LYS A 97 -1.37 -19.10 -9.71
C LYS A 97 -1.82 -17.67 -10.01
N LYS A 98 -1.29 -17.08 -11.09
CA LYS A 98 -1.65 -15.73 -11.55
C LYS A 98 -3.15 -15.56 -11.80
N SER A 99 -3.80 -16.60 -12.32
CA SER A 99 -5.25 -16.68 -12.52
C SER A 99 -6.02 -17.20 -11.30
N GLY A 100 -5.36 -17.38 -10.16
CA GLY A 100 -5.96 -17.86 -8.93
C GLY A 100 -7.00 -16.90 -8.38
N GLN A 101 -8.05 -17.47 -7.77
CA GLN A 101 -9.15 -16.72 -7.18
C GLN A 101 -8.64 -15.67 -6.18
N ILE A 102 -7.63 -16.01 -5.36
CA ILE A 102 -7.10 -15.12 -4.33
C ILE A 102 -6.54 -13.81 -4.87
N VAL A 103 -5.84 -13.82 -6.01
CA VAL A 103 -5.28 -12.61 -6.64
C VAL A 103 -6.40 -11.77 -7.26
N THR A 104 -7.41 -12.43 -7.81
CA THR A 104 -8.60 -11.75 -8.35
C THR A 104 -9.41 -11.08 -7.23
N GLU A 105 -9.68 -11.78 -6.14
CA GLU A 105 -10.41 -11.20 -5.01
C GLU A 105 -9.64 -10.06 -4.36
N LEU A 106 -8.31 -10.17 -4.21
CA LEU A 106 -7.51 -9.08 -3.69
C LEU A 106 -7.50 -7.86 -4.62
N SER A 107 -7.46 -8.05 -5.94
CA SER A 107 -7.57 -6.95 -6.90
C SER A 107 -8.93 -6.24 -6.78
N LYS A 108 -10.03 -7.00 -6.70
CA LYS A 108 -11.37 -6.46 -6.47
C LYS A 108 -11.45 -5.69 -5.15
N TYR A 109 -10.97 -6.29 -4.06
CA TYR A 109 -10.88 -5.67 -2.75
C TYR A 109 -10.16 -4.32 -2.84
N SER A 110 -8.97 -4.30 -3.43
CA SER A 110 -8.14 -3.09 -3.57
C SER A 110 -8.89 -1.97 -4.30
N ILE A 111 -9.59 -2.30 -5.39
CA ILE A 111 -10.40 -1.34 -6.15
C ILE A 111 -11.58 -0.83 -5.32
N LEU A 112 -12.25 -1.71 -4.57
CA LEU A 112 -13.36 -1.33 -3.69
C LEU A 112 -12.90 -0.40 -2.57
N GLN A 113 -11.77 -0.68 -1.94
CA GLN A 113 -11.18 0.18 -0.92
C GLN A 113 -10.79 1.55 -1.49
N MET A 114 -10.16 1.58 -2.67
CA MET A 114 -9.87 2.84 -3.35
C MET A 114 -11.14 3.65 -3.58
N ARG A 115 -12.19 3.04 -4.15
CA ARG A 115 -13.47 3.74 -4.38
C ARG A 115 -14.08 4.25 -3.09
N HIS A 116 -14.04 3.45 -2.02
CA HIS A 116 -14.56 3.85 -0.72
C HIS A 116 -13.85 5.09 -0.19
N VAL A 117 -12.51 5.05 -0.10
CA VAL A 117 -11.70 6.15 0.43
C VAL A 117 -11.82 7.41 -0.44
N PHE A 118 -11.90 7.27 -1.76
CA PHE A 118 -12.07 8.40 -2.67
C PHE A 118 -13.46 9.03 -2.63
N ASN A 119 -14.48 8.29 -2.20
CA ASN A 119 -15.83 8.81 -2.02
C ASN A 119 -16.06 9.51 -0.67
N LEU A 120 -15.08 9.47 0.25
CA LEU A 120 -15.16 10.20 1.51
C LEU A 120 -14.94 11.70 1.29
N SER A 121 -15.73 12.53 1.97
CA SER A 121 -15.45 13.96 2.09
C SER A 121 -14.08 14.18 2.74
N SER A 122 -13.39 15.27 2.38
CA SER A 122 -12.10 15.65 2.99
C SER A 122 -12.13 15.62 4.51
N ASP A 123 -13.17 16.18 5.15
CA ASP A 123 -13.26 16.20 6.62
C ASP A 123 -13.26 14.79 7.23
N HIS A 124 -14.15 13.91 6.75
CA HIS A 124 -14.21 12.52 7.20
C HIS A 124 -12.90 11.75 6.93
N PHE A 125 -12.24 12.00 5.80
CA PHE A 125 -10.98 11.34 5.48
C PHE A 125 -9.83 11.82 6.37
N LEU A 126 -9.68 13.14 6.52
CA LEU A 126 -8.60 13.76 7.31
C LEU A 126 -8.72 13.45 8.81
N GLN A 127 -9.95 13.29 9.31
CA GLN A 127 -10.21 12.86 10.69
C GLN A 127 -10.06 11.35 10.89
N ALA A 128 -9.70 10.59 9.84
CA ALA A 128 -9.66 9.13 9.85
C ALA A 128 -10.99 8.49 10.32
N SER A 129 -12.13 9.13 10.03
CA SER A 129 -13.45 8.66 10.45
C SER A 129 -14.04 7.70 9.42
N PHE A 130 -13.36 6.58 9.16
CA PHE A 130 -13.82 5.54 8.25
C PHE A 130 -13.29 4.17 8.66
N ILE A 131 -13.89 3.13 8.09
CA ILE A 131 -13.48 1.73 8.29
C ILE A 131 -13.16 1.13 6.93
N TRP A 132 -12.13 0.28 6.89
CA TRP A 132 -11.86 -0.53 5.71
C TRP A 132 -12.92 -1.63 5.60
N PHE A 133 -13.31 -2.00 4.38
CA PHE A 133 -14.11 -3.23 4.22
C PHE A 133 -13.29 -4.46 4.61
N ASP A 134 -13.98 -5.50 5.07
CA ASP A 134 -13.34 -6.77 5.38
C ASP A 134 -12.90 -7.50 4.09
N PHE A 135 -11.72 -8.11 4.15
CA PHE A 135 -11.25 -9.06 3.13
C PHE A 135 -11.77 -10.45 3.51
N LEU A 136 -12.98 -10.80 3.04
CA LEU A 136 -13.65 -12.10 3.26
C LEU A 136 -14.06 -12.74 1.93
#